data_AF-A0A0Q4J7E5-F1
#
_entry.id   AF-A0A0Q4J7E5-F1
#
_cell.length_a   1.000
_cell.length_b   1.000
_cell.length_c   1.000
_cell.angle_alpha   90.00
_cell.angle_beta   90.00
_cell.angle_gamma   90.00
#
_symmetry.space_group_name_H-M   'P 1'
#
loop_
_entity.id
_entity.type
_entity.pdbx_description
1 polymer ?
#
loop_
_entity_poly.entity_id
_entity_poly.type
_entity_poly.pdbx_seq_one_letter_code
_entity_poly.pdbx_strand_id
1 'polypeptide(L)'
;MSRSRAYSGDVFHRLLVRCLAEEHQPTDEEIDLVAGKIWQDSYGLVTGQPWPDVVPDSDAHRQMIGAAKMALAPPLRCEASAA
;
A
#
# COMPACT_ATOMS: atom_id res chain seq x y z
N MET A 1 -18.84 9.53 11.05
CA MET A 1 -18.39 8.50 10.09
C MET A 1 -16.93 8.19 10.39
N SER A 2 -16.67 7.10 11.11
CA SER A 2 -15.34 6.75 11.60
C SER A 2 -14.53 6.09 10.47
N ARG A 3 -13.59 6.83 9.87
CA ARG A 3 -12.72 6.38 8.76
C ARG A 3 -11.77 5.23 9.14
N SER A 4 -11.67 4.89 10.42
CA SER A 4 -10.84 3.79 10.94
C SER A 4 -11.25 2.40 10.41
N ARG A 5 -12.40 2.27 9.74
CA ARG A 5 -12.87 1.02 9.11
C ARG A 5 -12.26 0.76 7.73
N ALA A 6 -11.57 1.73 7.11
CA ALA A 6 -11.11 1.63 5.72
C ALA A 6 -9.80 0.84 5.53
N TYR A 7 -9.01 0.65 6.59
CA TYR A 7 -7.72 -0.05 6.53
C TYR A 7 -7.80 -1.45 7.14
N SER A 8 -8.93 -2.14 6.95
CA SER A 8 -9.07 -3.51 7.46
C SER A 8 -8.09 -4.43 6.73
N GLY A 9 -7.47 -5.35 7.48
CA GLY A 9 -6.51 -6.30 6.92
C GLY A 9 -7.06 -7.06 5.71
N ASP A 10 -8.36 -7.36 5.70
CA ASP A 10 -9.06 -8.09 4.64
C ASP A 10 -9.01 -7.37 3.27
N VAL A 11 -9.15 -6.04 3.24
CA VAL A 11 -9.10 -5.27 1.97
C VAL A 11 -7.71 -5.35 1.33
N PHE A 12 -6.67 -5.23 2.14
CA PHE A 12 -5.29 -5.41 1.65
C PHE A 12 -5.04 -6.82 1.12
N HIS A 13 -5.49 -7.86 1.82
CA HIS A 13 -5.29 -9.24 1.35
C HIS A 13 -6.02 -9.50 0.03
N ARG A 14 -7.25 -9.00 -0.13
CA ARG A 14 -7.98 -9.13 -1.40
C ARG A 14 -7.30 -8.38 -2.54
N LEU A 15 -6.85 -7.15 -2.31
CA LEU A 15 -6.12 -6.37 -3.32
C LEU A 15 -4.80 -7.04 -3.70
N LEU A 16 -4.07 -7.57 -2.74
CA LEU A 16 -2.84 -8.31 -2.98
C LEU A 16 -3.08 -9.55 -3.85
N VAL A 17 -4.07 -10.38 -3.49
CA VAL A 17 -4.43 -11.58 -4.28
C VAL A 17 -4.87 -11.17 -5.68
N ARG A 18 -5.69 -10.12 -5.81
CA ARG A 18 -6.18 -9.65 -7.11
C ARG A 18 -5.04 -9.17 -8.02
N CYS A 19 -4.09 -8.40 -7.49
CA CYS A 19 -2.93 -7.95 -8.26
C CYS A 19 -2.02 -9.12 -8.69
N LEU A 20 -1.82 -10.10 -7.80
CA LEU A 20 -0.90 -11.22 -8.06
C LEU A 20 -1.52 -12.36 -8.89
N ALA A 21 -2.79 -12.68 -8.69
CA ALA A 21 -3.47 -13.82 -9.30
C ALA A 21 -4.23 -13.44 -10.57
N GLU A 22 -4.75 -12.22 -10.65
CA GLU A 22 -5.57 -11.75 -11.78
C GLU A 22 -4.81 -10.77 -12.68
N GLU A 23 -3.50 -10.58 -12.45
CA GLU A 23 -2.65 -9.60 -13.16
C GLU A 23 -3.24 -8.18 -13.16
N HIS A 24 -4.04 -7.87 -12.14
CA HIS A 24 -4.70 -6.58 -12.01
C HIS A 24 -3.68 -5.50 -11.73
N GLN A 25 -3.64 -4.47 -12.56
CA GLN A 25 -2.80 -3.30 -12.32
C GLN A 25 -3.49 -2.39 -11.29
N PRO A 26 -2.88 -2.17 -10.11
CA PRO A 26 -3.53 -1.41 -9.04
C PRO A 26 -3.73 0.05 -9.45
N THR A 27 -4.90 0.60 -9.12
CA THR A 27 -5.21 2.01 -9.34
C THR A 27 -4.56 2.91 -8.29
N ASP A 28 -4.49 4.22 -8.55
CA ASP A 28 -3.95 5.18 -7.58
C ASP A 28 -4.72 5.15 -6.24
N GLU A 29 -6.04 4.93 -6.29
CA GLU A 29 -6.87 4.79 -5.09
C GLU A 29 -6.54 3.51 -4.30
N GLU A 30 -6.29 2.40 -4.99
CA GLU A 30 -5.90 1.14 -4.34
C GLU A 30 -4.50 1.25 -3.73
N ILE A 31 -3.57 1.93 -4.40
CA ILE A 31 -2.24 2.23 -3.88
C ILE A 31 -2.33 3.11 -2.63
N ASP A 32 -3.13 4.18 -2.66
CA ASP A 32 -3.32 5.07 -1.51
C ASP A 32 -3.94 4.33 -0.30
N LEU A 33 -4.90 3.45 -0.55
CA LEU A 33 -5.52 2.63 0.49
C LEU A 33 -4.48 1.72 1.17
N VAL A 34 -3.63 1.07 0.37
CA VAL A 34 -2.56 0.22 0.91
C VAL A 34 -1.49 1.04 1.63
N ALA A 35 -1.12 2.21 1.10
CA ALA A 35 -0.18 3.12 1.75
C ALA A 35 -0.69 3.56 3.13
N GLY A 36 -1.97 3.91 3.24
CA GLY A 36 -2.58 4.29 4.51
C GLY A 36 -2.62 3.14 5.53
N LYS A 37 -2.81 1.90 5.07
CA LYS A 37 -2.69 0.73 5.95
C LYS A 37 -1.26 0.55 6.45
N ILE A 38 -0.26 0.60 5.56
CA ILE A 38 1.16 0.48 5.94
C ILE A 38 1.53 1.59 6.93
N TRP A 39 1.08 2.82 6.70
CA TRP A 39 1.27 3.94 7.61
C TRP A 39 0.66 3.67 9.00
N GLN A 40 -0.60 3.22 9.05
CA GLN A 40 -1.26 2.91 10.31
C GLN A 40 -0.54 1.80 11.07
N ASP A 41 -0.12 0.73 10.39
CA ASP A 41 0.57 -0.41 10.99
C ASP A 41 2.00 -0.05 11.46
N SER A 42 2.68 0.85 10.76
CA SER A 42 4.08 1.22 11.01
C SER A 42 4.23 2.38 12.00
N TYR A 43 3.36 3.38 11.90
CA TYR A 43 3.49 4.66 12.62
C TYR A 43 2.25 5.04 13.43
N GLY A 44 1.10 4.40 13.20
CA GLY A 44 -0.17 4.79 13.84
C GLY A 44 -0.13 4.78 15.36
N LEU A 45 0.65 3.89 15.98
CA LEU A 45 0.86 3.85 17.44
C LEU A 45 1.85 4.91 17.95
N VAL A 46 2.73 5.42 17.09
CA VAL A 46 3.82 6.33 17.47
C VAL A 46 3.43 7.78 17.25
N THR A 47 2.82 8.09 16.11
CA THR A 47 2.49 9.47 15.72
C THR A 47 1.06 9.84 16.08
N GLY A 48 0.14 8.87 16.16
CA GLY A 48 -1.30 9.11 16.28
C GLY A 48 -1.91 9.86 15.08
N GLN A 49 -1.11 10.16 14.05
CA GLN A 49 -1.51 10.91 12.87
C GLN A 49 -2.15 9.93 11.87
N PRO A 50 -3.38 10.16 11.42
CA PRO A 50 -3.99 9.31 10.39
C PRO A 50 -3.40 9.63 9.02
N TRP A 51 -3.41 8.64 8.12
CA TRP A 51 -2.83 8.78 6.77
C TRP A 51 -3.32 10.01 5.98
N PRO A 52 -4.63 10.36 5.96
CA PRO A 52 -5.11 11.55 5.24
C PRO A 52 -4.54 12.87 5.74
N ASP A 53 -4.00 12.90 6.97
CA ASP A 53 -3.42 14.08 7.57
C ASP A 53 -1.90 14.15 7.33
N VAL A 54 -1.30 13.12 6.72
CA VAL A 54 0.10 13.15 6.28
C VAL A 54 0.21 14.09 5.09
N VAL A 55 1.18 15.01 5.13
CA VAL A 55 1.36 16.01 4.07
C VAL A 55 1.65 15.31 2.74
N PRO A 56 0.83 15.55 1.69
CA PRO A 56 1.07 15.00 0.36
C PRO A 56 2.47 15.37 -0.15
N ASP A 57 3.09 14.45 -0.88
CA ASP A 57 4.47 14.58 -1.41
C ASP A 57 5.61 14.78 -0.40
N SER A 58 5.30 14.76 0.91
CA SER A 58 6.34 14.64 1.94
C SER A 58 7.13 13.34 1.81
N ASP A 59 8.29 13.28 2.44
CA ASP A 59 9.12 12.06 2.42
C ASP A 59 8.39 10.86 3.01
N ALA A 60 7.61 11.05 4.07
CA ALA A 60 6.79 10.01 4.65
C ALA A 60 5.71 9.54 3.67
N HIS A 61 5.01 10.48 3.02
CA HIS A 61 3.99 10.15 2.03
C HIS A 61 4.58 9.34 0.86
N ARG A 62 5.67 9.83 0.26
CA ARG A 62 6.34 9.15 -0.86
C ARG A 62 6.87 7.77 -0.49
N GLN A 63 7.38 7.60 0.73
CA GLN A 63 7.83 6.30 1.23
C GLN A 63 6.68 5.29 1.33
N MET A 64 5.53 5.68 1.90
CA MET A 64 4.39 4.77 2.03
C MET A 64 3.77 4.42 0.67
N ILE A 65 3.67 5.38 -0.25
CA ILE A 65 3.25 5.13 -1.64
C ILE A 65 4.22 4.17 -2.34
N GLY A 66 5.53 4.37 -2.17
CA GLY A 66 6.56 3.46 -2.71
C GLY A 66 6.42 2.04 -2.15
N ALA A 67 6.24 1.91 -0.83
CA ALA A 67 6.02 0.64 -0.17
C ALA A 67 4.74 -0.06 -0.68
N ALA A 68 3.64 0.68 -0.85
CA ALA A 68 2.39 0.15 -1.38
C ALA A 68 2.56 -0.37 -2.82
N LYS A 69 3.24 0.38 -3.69
CA LYS A 69 3.56 -0.06 -5.06
C LYS A 69 4.39 -1.34 -5.07
N MET A 70 5.42 -1.43 -4.24
CA MET A 70 6.24 -2.65 -4.14
C MET A 70 5.45 -3.84 -3.59
N ALA A 71 4.51 -3.61 -2.68
CA ALA A 71 3.67 -4.66 -2.13
C ALA A 71 2.69 -5.24 -3.16
N LEU A 72 2.07 -4.38 -3.98
CA LEU A 72 1.06 -4.77 -4.96
C LEU A 72 1.64 -5.23 -6.31
N ALA A 73 2.76 -4.64 -6.72
CA ALA A 73 3.46 -4.95 -7.95
C ALA A 73 4.93 -5.24 -7.63
N PRO A 74 5.24 -6.38 -6.98
CA PRO A 74 6.62 -6.79 -6.80
C PRO A 74 7.26 -6.88 -8.19
N PRO A 75 8.50 -6.39 -8.39
CA PRO A 75 9.16 -6.51 -9.68
C PRO A 75 9.11 -7.99 -10.06
N LEU A 76 8.48 -8.27 -11.21
CA LEU A 76 8.51 -9.59 -11.82
C LEU A 76 9.95 -10.04 -11.74
N ARG A 77 10.18 -11.15 -11.02
CA ARG A 77 11.51 -11.74 -10.87
C ARG A 77 12.15 -11.70 -12.24
N CYS A 78 13.30 -11.02 -12.35
CA CYS A 78 14.15 -11.13 -13.53
C CYS A 78 14.17 -12.61 -13.89
N GLU A 79 13.59 -12.94 -15.04
CA GLU A 79 13.78 -14.25 -15.62
C GLU A 79 15.28 -14.49 -15.58
N ALA A 80 15.68 -15.54 -14.86
CA ALA A 80 17.01 -16.08 -14.96
C ALA A 80 17.15 -16.50 -16.42
N SER A 81 17.62 -15.58 -17.27
CA SER A 81 18.09 -15.90 -18.60
C SER A 81 19.27 -16.85 -18.39
N ALA A 82 18.98 -18.13 -18.59
CA ALA A 82 19.96 -19.19 -18.58
C ALA A 82 21.09 -18.82 -19.54
N ALA A 83 22.31 -18.79 -18.99
CA ALA A 83 23.53 -18.80 -19.76
C ALA A 83 23.78 -20.19 -20.37
#